data_AF-A0A3D1N2F6-F1
#
_entry.id   AF-A0A3D1N2F6-F1
#
_cell.length_a   1.000
_cell.length_b   1.000
_cell.length_c   1.000
_cell.angle_alpha   90.00
_cell.angle_beta   90.00
_cell.angle_gamma   90.00
#
_symmetry.space_group_name_H-M   'P 1'
#
loop_
_entity.id
_entity.type
_entity.pdbx_description
1 polymer ?
#
loop_
_entity_poly.entity_id
_entity_poly.type
_entity_poly.pdbx_seq_one_letter_code
_entity_poly.pdbx_strand_id
1 'polypeptide(L)'
;MKCLLLGMFFLSLTGAARAYPYDARLDMVLAGDFKKIICASSGGRELYSRLARSGPENSRRRLFLRSDKGPWLAYFSRQDNAIYFNSRFIMRFFGVKNRKDTEVIEILLKNSKARAELVKRADSVYLHELVHALQTYLYPDYGGSAAAIPLEFEYEAYFTEDLYTHEKMKRSPKLLKAFISGAYYDLYTENALGGYLKLSLDPAAYRERIRKKYEDEVGGYLSFEQAETYKQNSVQDAKILSYASGRAGDYIGETAALERLRLEKNAYDRYLEDFYLKRWPVFSSAALLFAGTAALEVKNYPLALDCLAMADENAVKYGVPRAELLSLKSKGALAILEAADFTRDHAKKMSLDILSQHLKALEKACRKTARPFPPGLSALRDKTYPAAAGWYAKKAGLEKDSDKFEYYKENADYFSTAEVKISSAGAGELFP
;
A
#
# COMPACT_ATOMS: atom_id res chain seq x y z
N MET A 1 17.86 -64.55 -10.39
CA MET A 1 18.14 -63.12 -10.13
C MET A 1 17.20 -62.30 -11.03
N LYS A 2 15.95 -61.92 -10.74
CA LYS A 2 15.21 -61.52 -9.52
C LYS A 2 15.99 -60.51 -8.67
N CYS A 3 15.41 -59.31 -8.54
CA CYS A 3 15.91 -58.09 -7.87
C CYS A 3 16.77 -57.14 -8.73
N LEU A 4 16.16 -56.40 -9.68
CA LEU A 4 16.72 -55.14 -10.19
C LEU A 4 15.68 -54.29 -10.96
N LEU A 5 14.43 -54.25 -10.51
CA LEU A 5 13.34 -53.45 -11.10
C LEU A 5 12.48 -52.77 -10.03
N LEU A 6 13.10 -52.26 -8.96
CA LEU A 6 12.39 -51.56 -7.87
C LEU A 6 13.08 -50.25 -7.43
N GLY A 7 13.94 -49.68 -8.28
CA GLY A 7 14.78 -48.52 -7.93
C GLY A 7 14.55 -47.26 -8.76
N MET A 8 13.46 -47.17 -9.52
CA MET A 8 13.16 -46.01 -10.39
C MET A 8 11.69 -45.55 -10.31
N PHE A 9 11.07 -45.65 -9.13
CA PHE A 9 9.71 -45.13 -8.91
C PHE A 9 9.58 -44.15 -7.73
N PHE A 10 10.69 -43.73 -7.11
CA PHE A 10 10.69 -42.90 -5.90
C PHE A 10 11.49 -41.58 -6.01
N LEU A 11 11.79 -41.10 -7.21
CA LEU A 11 12.55 -39.85 -7.41
C LEU A 11 11.79 -38.78 -8.23
N SER A 12 10.47 -38.84 -8.28
CA SER A 12 9.59 -37.80 -8.89
C SER A 12 8.64 -37.16 -7.87
N LEU A 13 9.12 -36.89 -6.66
CA LEU A 13 8.41 -36.09 -5.64
C LEU A 13 9.23 -34.84 -5.25
N THR A 14 9.71 -34.12 -6.24
CA THR A 14 10.18 -32.74 -6.05
C THR A 14 9.07 -31.79 -6.47
N GLY A 15 8.39 -31.16 -5.51
CA GLY A 15 7.74 -29.87 -5.75
C GLY A 15 6.25 -29.73 -5.39
N ALA A 16 5.52 -30.77 -5.00
CA ALA A 16 4.18 -30.56 -4.44
C ALA A 16 4.33 -30.16 -2.98
N ALA A 17 4.12 -28.88 -2.65
CA ALA A 17 3.96 -28.44 -1.26
C ALA A 17 3.00 -29.42 -0.56
N ARG A 18 3.48 -30.14 0.47
CA ARG A 18 2.67 -31.14 1.17
C ARG A 18 1.40 -30.46 1.67
N ALA A 19 0.25 -30.90 1.14
CA ALA A 19 -1.04 -30.45 1.64
C ALA A 19 -1.16 -30.88 3.11
N TYR A 20 -1.44 -29.93 3.98
CA TYR A 20 -1.72 -30.21 5.37
C TYR A 20 -3.12 -30.79 5.53
N PRO A 21 -3.35 -31.58 6.60
CA PRO A 21 -4.70 -31.95 6.99
C PRO A 21 -5.58 -30.70 7.08
N TYR A 22 -6.79 -30.78 6.52
CA TYR A 22 -7.80 -29.72 6.51
C TYR A 22 -7.59 -28.53 5.56
N ASP A 23 -6.50 -28.45 4.80
CA ASP A 23 -6.28 -27.34 3.85
C ASP A 23 -7.47 -27.09 2.93
N ALA A 24 -7.91 -28.12 2.18
CA ALA A 24 -9.01 -27.97 1.22
C ALA A 24 -10.34 -27.54 1.86
N ARG A 25 -10.59 -27.97 3.11
CA ARG A 25 -11.78 -27.57 3.85
C ARG A 25 -11.69 -26.13 4.33
N LEU A 26 -10.54 -25.73 4.86
CA LEU A 26 -10.32 -24.37 5.33
C LEU A 26 -10.31 -23.37 4.17
N ASP A 27 -9.66 -23.71 3.06
CA ASP A 27 -9.65 -22.96 1.80
C ASP A 27 -11.08 -22.60 1.36
N MET A 28 -11.93 -23.60 1.18
CA MET A 28 -13.32 -23.40 0.75
C MET A 28 -14.09 -22.45 1.67
N VAL A 29 -13.92 -22.58 2.99
CA VAL A 29 -14.61 -21.71 3.96
C VAL A 29 -14.03 -20.29 3.95
N LEU A 30 -12.70 -20.14 3.96
CA LEU A 30 -12.05 -18.83 3.94
C LEU A 30 -12.32 -18.07 2.64
N ALA A 31 -12.21 -18.73 1.48
CA ALA A 31 -12.52 -18.13 0.19
C ALA A 31 -13.98 -17.65 0.14
N GLY A 32 -14.92 -18.42 0.69
CA GLY A 32 -16.31 -18.02 0.84
C GLY A 32 -16.50 -16.80 1.76
N ASP A 33 -15.89 -16.83 2.95
CA ASP A 33 -15.98 -15.75 3.93
C ASP A 33 -15.35 -14.44 3.41
N PHE A 34 -14.18 -14.51 2.76
CA PHE A 34 -13.53 -13.37 2.12
C PHE A 34 -14.35 -12.82 0.93
N LYS A 35 -14.85 -13.68 0.05
CA LYS A 35 -15.70 -13.24 -1.06
C LYS A 35 -16.93 -12.50 -0.56
N LYS A 36 -17.57 -13.02 0.50
CA LYS A 36 -18.74 -12.37 1.10
C LYS A 36 -18.43 -10.96 1.60
N ILE A 37 -17.32 -10.76 2.33
CA ILE A 37 -17.00 -9.43 2.88
C ILE A 37 -16.55 -8.45 1.79
N ILE A 38 -15.74 -8.91 0.84
CA ILE A 38 -15.22 -8.08 -0.25
C ILE A 38 -16.36 -7.64 -1.19
N CYS A 39 -17.29 -8.54 -1.53
CA CYS A 39 -18.43 -8.21 -2.40
C CYS A 39 -19.45 -7.24 -1.77
N ALA A 40 -19.32 -6.89 -0.48
CA ALA A 40 -20.09 -5.80 0.12
C ALA A 40 -19.71 -4.43 -0.46
N SER A 41 -18.56 -4.34 -1.13
CA SER A 41 -17.97 -3.17 -1.76
C SER A 41 -18.23 -3.13 -3.27
N SER A 42 -18.33 -1.94 -3.86
CA SER A 42 -18.40 -1.78 -5.33
C SER A 42 -17.13 -2.26 -6.00
N GLY A 43 -15.97 -1.79 -5.54
CA GLY A 43 -14.67 -2.23 -6.05
C GLY A 43 -14.45 -3.75 -5.91
N GLY A 44 -14.89 -4.34 -4.79
CA GLY A 44 -14.83 -5.78 -4.58
C GLY A 44 -15.69 -6.57 -5.58
N ARG A 45 -16.92 -6.11 -5.87
CA ARG A 45 -17.77 -6.73 -6.90
C ARG A 45 -17.16 -6.60 -8.30
N GLU A 46 -16.58 -5.43 -8.62
CA GLU A 46 -15.88 -5.21 -9.88
C GLU A 46 -14.72 -6.19 -10.03
N LEU A 47 -13.87 -6.33 -9.01
CA LEU A 47 -12.74 -7.26 -9.01
C LEU A 47 -13.19 -8.71 -9.23
N TYR A 48 -14.17 -9.20 -8.46
CA TYR A 48 -14.68 -10.56 -8.64
C TYR A 48 -15.33 -10.77 -10.02
N SER A 49 -15.97 -9.75 -10.60
CA SER A 49 -16.48 -9.79 -11.97
C SER A 49 -15.35 -9.89 -13.01
N ARG A 50 -14.24 -9.17 -12.81
CA ARG A 50 -13.04 -9.31 -13.66
C ARG A 50 -12.46 -10.72 -13.53
N LEU A 51 -12.23 -11.20 -12.31
CA LEU A 51 -11.69 -12.54 -12.05
C LEU A 51 -12.55 -13.66 -12.67
N ALA A 52 -13.87 -13.53 -12.65
CA ALA A 52 -14.79 -14.51 -13.25
C ALA A 52 -14.72 -14.53 -14.78
N ARG A 53 -14.41 -13.39 -15.42
CA ARG A 53 -14.22 -13.28 -16.87
C ARG A 53 -12.82 -13.72 -17.33
N SER A 54 -11.87 -13.79 -16.41
CA SER A 54 -10.47 -14.14 -16.65
C SER A 54 -10.18 -15.65 -16.67
N GLY A 55 -11.15 -16.47 -17.08
CA GLY A 55 -10.98 -17.89 -17.31
C GLY A 55 -11.12 -18.82 -16.08
N PRO A 56 -11.22 -20.15 -16.31
CA PRO A 56 -11.50 -21.14 -15.27
C PRO A 56 -10.36 -21.32 -14.28
N GLU A 57 -9.10 -21.13 -14.68
CA GLU A 57 -7.96 -21.25 -13.77
C GLU A 57 -8.00 -20.23 -12.64
N ASN A 58 -8.47 -19.01 -12.92
CA ASN A 58 -8.74 -18.01 -11.90
C ASN A 58 -9.81 -18.51 -10.90
N SER A 59 -10.86 -19.19 -11.35
CA SER A 59 -11.87 -19.72 -10.43
C SER A 59 -11.39 -20.86 -9.51
N ARG A 60 -10.24 -21.48 -9.83
CA ARG A 60 -9.66 -22.63 -9.10
C ARG A 60 -8.58 -22.25 -8.08
N ARG A 61 -8.37 -20.95 -7.86
CA ARG A 61 -7.40 -20.45 -6.88
C ARG A 61 -7.65 -21.03 -5.51
N ARG A 62 -6.56 -21.41 -4.86
CA ARG A 62 -6.57 -21.97 -3.49
C ARG A 62 -6.06 -20.93 -2.50
N LEU A 63 -6.46 -21.09 -1.25
CA LEU A 63 -5.99 -20.30 -0.12
C LEU A 63 -5.35 -21.22 0.91
N PHE A 64 -4.09 -20.98 1.21
CA PHE A 64 -3.32 -21.77 2.17
C PHE A 64 -2.73 -20.92 3.28
N LEU A 65 -2.52 -21.52 4.45
CA LEU A 65 -1.80 -20.92 5.56
C LEU A 65 -0.45 -21.59 5.72
N ARG A 66 0.64 -20.84 5.58
CA ARG A 66 2.00 -21.36 5.68
C ARG A 66 2.90 -20.38 6.42
N SER A 67 3.81 -20.89 7.24
CA SER A 67 4.82 -20.04 7.85
C SER A 67 5.88 -19.69 6.80
N ASP A 68 6.12 -18.40 6.60
CA ASP A 68 7.22 -17.91 5.75
C ASP A 68 8.14 -16.94 6.52
N LYS A 69 9.43 -16.95 6.18
CA LYS A 69 10.42 -16.05 6.82
C LYS A 69 10.34 -14.62 6.33
N GLY A 70 9.76 -14.40 5.14
CA GLY A 70 9.64 -13.09 4.53
C GLY A 70 8.75 -12.11 5.31
N PRO A 71 8.84 -10.82 4.96
CA PRO A 71 8.13 -9.74 5.64
C PRO A 71 6.64 -9.62 5.25
N TRP A 72 6.15 -10.42 4.30
CA TRP A 72 4.80 -10.30 3.74
C TRP A 72 3.74 -11.02 4.58
N LEU A 73 2.57 -10.38 4.67
CA LEU A 73 1.37 -10.89 5.34
C LEU A 73 0.69 -12.01 4.54
N ALA A 74 0.70 -11.88 3.22
CA ALA A 74 0.31 -12.88 2.27
C ALA A 74 1.11 -12.69 0.97
N TYR A 75 1.07 -13.69 0.08
CA TYR A 75 1.57 -13.57 -1.28
C TYR A 75 0.82 -14.53 -2.21
N PHE A 76 0.70 -14.17 -3.48
CA PHE A 76 0.18 -15.05 -4.53
C PHE A 76 1.31 -15.80 -5.25
N SER A 77 1.16 -17.13 -5.38
CA SER A 77 2.03 -17.98 -6.18
C SER A 77 1.36 -18.32 -7.51
N ARG A 78 1.93 -17.83 -8.62
CA ARG A 78 1.50 -18.19 -9.98
C ARG A 78 1.64 -19.69 -10.24
N GLN A 79 2.73 -20.30 -9.77
CA GLN A 79 3.02 -21.72 -9.98
C GLN A 79 1.99 -22.63 -9.30
N ASP A 80 1.61 -22.32 -8.06
CA ASP A 80 0.65 -23.12 -7.31
C ASP A 80 -0.80 -22.72 -7.56
N ASN A 81 -1.00 -21.58 -8.25
CA ASN A 81 -2.27 -20.86 -8.36
C ASN A 81 -2.94 -20.71 -6.98
N ALA A 82 -2.19 -20.19 -6.01
CA ALA A 82 -2.59 -20.15 -4.61
C ALA A 82 -2.16 -18.86 -3.91
N ILE A 83 -3.04 -18.38 -3.03
CA ILE A 83 -2.76 -17.29 -2.09
C ILE A 83 -2.30 -17.90 -0.77
N TYR A 84 -1.09 -17.56 -0.34
CA TYR A 84 -0.51 -18.01 0.90
C TYR A 84 -0.59 -16.90 1.94
N PHE A 85 -1.37 -17.11 3.00
CA PHE A 85 -1.32 -16.26 4.18
C PHE A 85 -0.22 -16.74 5.13
N ASN A 86 0.60 -15.81 5.58
CA ASN A 86 1.71 -16.13 6.45
C ASN A 86 1.23 -16.40 7.88
N SER A 87 1.30 -17.67 8.29
CA SER A 87 0.77 -18.14 9.58
C SER A 87 1.45 -17.47 10.78
N ARG A 88 2.69 -16.99 10.65
CA ARG A 88 3.40 -16.24 11.70
C ARG A 88 2.68 -14.94 12.05
N PHE A 89 2.18 -14.23 11.04
CA PHE A 89 1.44 -12.99 11.25
C PHE A 89 0.02 -13.26 11.75
N ILE A 90 -0.62 -14.35 11.32
CA ILE A 90 -1.90 -14.80 11.91
C ILE A 90 -1.73 -15.08 13.41
N MET A 91 -0.67 -15.80 13.78
CA MET A 91 -0.37 -16.06 15.19
C MET A 91 -0.14 -14.77 15.98
N ARG A 92 0.64 -13.84 15.43
CA ARG A 92 0.88 -12.51 16.03
C ARG A 92 -0.42 -11.73 16.21
N PHE A 93 -1.30 -11.76 15.21
CA PHE A 93 -2.61 -11.10 15.25
C PHE A 93 -3.49 -11.62 16.39
N PHE A 94 -3.53 -12.94 16.61
CA PHE A 94 -4.27 -13.55 17.72
C PHE A 94 -3.50 -13.59 19.04
N GLY A 95 -2.28 -13.06 19.10
CA GLY A 95 -1.44 -13.09 20.32
C GLY A 95 -1.02 -14.50 20.76
N VAL A 96 -1.01 -15.48 19.86
CA VAL A 96 -0.60 -16.86 20.15
C VAL A 96 0.84 -17.11 19.72
N LYS A 97 1.55 -17.98 20.44
CA LYS A 97 2.97 -18.31 20.17
C LYS A 97 3.15 -19.81 19.96
N ASN A 98 4.22 -20.18 19.26
CA ASN A 98 4.73 -21.56 19.12
C ASN A 98 3.72 -22.59 18.59
N ARG A 99 2.80 -22.18 17.69
CA ARG A 99 1.91 -23.11 16.98
C ARG A 99 2.48 -23.48 15.63
N LYS A 100 2.29 -24.73 15.23
CA LYS A 100 2.56 -25.21 13.88
C LYS A 100 1.44 -24.77 12.95
N ASP A 101 1.75 -24.63 11.66
CA ASP A 101 0.77 -24.29 10.63
C ASP A 101 -0.47 -25.20 10.68
N THR A 102 -0.28 -26.51 10.86
CA THR A 102 -1.36 -27.49 10.96
C THR A 102 -2.32 -27.21 12.11
N GLU A 103 -1.82 -26.74 13.26
CA GLU A 103 -2.65 -26.36 14.41
C GLU A 103 -3.43 -25.08 14.12
N VAL A 104 -2.80 -24.08 13.48
CA VAL A 104 -3.46 -22.82 13.11
C VAL A 104 -4.60 -23.10 12.13
N ILE A 105 -4.37 -23.95 11.14
CA ILE A 105 -5.39 -24.39 10.16
C ILE A 105 -6.55 -25.06 10.87
N GLU A 106 -6.28 -26.02 11.75
CA GLU A 106 -7.32 -26.74 12.48
C GLU A 106 -8.14 -25.81 13.38
N ILE A 107 -7.49 -24.87 14.08
CA ILE A 107 -8.15 -23.87 14.92
C ILE A 107 -9.07 -22.98 14.09
N LEU A 108 -8.60 -22.41 12.97
CA LEU A 108 -9.41 -21.52 12.14
C LEU A 108 -10.55 -22.25 11.43
N LEU A 109 -10.38 -23.55 11.13
CA LEU A 109 -11.47 -24.36 10.60
C LEU A 109 -12.56 -24.56 11.65
N LYS A 110 -12.19 -24.96 12.88
CA LYS A 110 -13.13 -25.29 13.95
C LYS A 110 -13.74 -24.06 14.64
N ASN A 111 -13.02 -22.94 14.72
CA ASN A 111 -13.45 -21.74 15.43
C ASN A 111 -13.91 -20.65 14.44
N SER A 112 -15.22 -20.60 14.20
CA SER A 112 -15.83 -19.61 13.30
C SER A 112 -15.66 -18.16 13.75
N LYS A 113 -15.57 -17.90 15.06
CA LYS A 113 -15.36 -16.53 15.59
C LYS A 113 -13.94 -16.03 15.28
N ALA A 114 -12.94 -16.86 15.52
CA ALA A 114 -11.55 -16.52 15.18
C ALA A 114 -11.42 -16.31 13.67
N ARG A 115 -11.97 -17.22 12.87
CA ARG A 115 -11.96 -17.09 11.40
C ARG A 115 -12.64 -15.81 10.92
N ALA A 116 -13.83 -15.49 11.44
CA ALA A 116 -14.55 -14.28 11.06
C ALA A 116 -13.76 -13.00 11.41
N GLU A 117 -13.08 -12.98 12.57
CA GLU A 117 -12.25 -11.84 12.94
C GLU A 117 -11.01 -11.73 12.04
N LEU A 118 -10.34 -12.83 11.70
CA LEU A 118 -9.25 -12.81 10.72
C LEU A 118 -9.72 -12.24 9.37
N VAL A 119 -10.81 -12.79 8.82
CA VAL A 119 -11.37 -12.36 7.53
C VAL A 119 -11.70 -10.88 7.54
N LYS A 120 -12.29 -10.38 8.62
CA LYS A 120 -12.66 -8.96 8.78
C LYS A 120 -11.45 -8.02 8.74
N ARG A 121 -10.28 -8.47 9.18
CA ARG A 121 -9.07 -7.63 9.23
C ARG A 121 -8.20 -7.79 7.99
N ALA A 122 -8.03 -9.02 7.53
CA ALA A 122 -7.12 -9.39 6.46
C ALA A 122 -7.72 -9.32 5.04
N ASP A 123 -8.97 -8.87 4.88
CA ASP A 123 -9.66 -8.78 3.59
C ASP A 123 -8.98 -7.83 2.58
N SER A 124 -8.41 -6.70 3.03
CA SER A 124 -7.63 -5.80 2.15
C SER A 124 -6.39 -6.52 1.59
N VAL A 125 -5.65 -7.25 2.44
CA VAL A 125 -4.49 -8.06 2.03
C VAL A 125 -4.91 -9.18 1.09
N TYR A 126 -5.99 -9.90 1.39
CA TYR A 126 -6.49 -10.93 0.48
C TYR A 126 -6.88 -10.35 -0.89
N LEU A 127 -7.48 -9.16 -0.89
CA LEU A 127 -7.86 -8.46 -2.11
C LEU A 127 -6.63 -8.05 -2.94
N HIS A 128 -5.55 -7.58 -2.31
CA HIS A 128 -4.27 -7.32 -2.97
C HIS A 128 -3.77 -8.56 -3.72
N GLU A 129 -3.75 -9.71 -3.05
CA GLU A 129 -3.32 -10.97 -3.66
C GLU A 129 -4.27 -11.48 -4.76
N LEU A 130 -5.57 -11.16 -4.67
CA LEU A 130 -6.52 -11.43 -5.74
C LEU A 130 -6.23 -10.60 -6.99
N VAL A 131 -5.70 -9.38 -6.84
CA VAL A 131 -5.27 -8.55 -7.97
C VAL A 131 -4.04 -9.16 -8.64
N HIS A 132 -3.06 -9.63 -7.87
CA HIS A 132 -1.94 -10.41 -8.44
C HIS A 132 -2.40 -11.64 -9.20
N ALA A 133 -3.39 -12.35 -8.67
CA ALA A 133 -3.95 -13.49 -9.38
C ALA A 133 -4.63 -13.06 -10.70
N LEU A 134 -5.38 -11.96 -10.70
CA LEU A 134 -5.96 -11.38 -11.92
C LEU A 134 -4.88 -11.03 -12.96
N GLN A 135 -3.79 -10.41 -12.51
CA GLN A 135 -2.70 -9.95 -13.37
C GLN A 135 -2.02 -11.09 -14.13
N THR A 136 -1.91 -12.28 -13.54
CA THR A 136 -1.36 -13.44 -14.27
C THR A 136 -2.16 -13.88 -15.49
N TYR A 137 -3.43 -13.46 -15.57
CA TYR A 137 -4.27 -13.66 -16.74
C TYR A 137 -4.29 -12.44 -17.66
N LEU A 138 -4.28 -11.23 -17.09
CA LEU A 138 -4.29 -10.00 -17.91
C LEU A 138 -2.96 -9.79 -18.64
N TYR A 139 -1.86 -10.23 -18.04
CA TYR A 139 -0.50 -9.96 -18.46
C TYR A 139 0.38 -11.23 -18.45
N PRO A 140 -0.03 -12.29 -19.17
CA PRO A 140 0.63 -13.60 -19.10
C PRO A 140 2.10 -13.60 -19.57
N ASP A 141 2.44 -12.79 -20.57
CA ASP A 141 3.78 -12.71 -21.16
C ASP A 141 4.71 -11.79 -20.36
N TYR A 142 4.17 -10.76 -19.70
CA TYR A 142 4.96 -9.87 -18.84
C TYR A 142 5.40 -10.51 -17.52
N GLY A 143 4.51 -11.27 -16.85
CA GLY A 143 4.83 -11.96 -15.59
C GLY A 143 5.59 -13.29 -15.76
N GLY A 144 6.10 -13.61 -16.96
CA GLY A 144 6.63 -14.93 -17.33
C GLY A 144 8.10 -15.16 -17.01
N SER A 145 8.88 -14.11 -16.74
CA SER A 145 10.30 -14.23 -16.40
C SER A 145 10.45 -14.49 -14.89
N ALA A 146 11.00 -15.64 -14.52
CA ALA A 146 11.23 -16.01 -13.11
C ALA A 146 12.26 -15.11 -12.39
N ALA A 147 12.90 -14.17 -13.10
CA ALA A 147 14.02 -13.39 -12.59
C ALA A 147 13.62 -12.01 -12.02
N ALA A 148 12.38 -11.56 -12.20
CA ALA A 148 11.97 -10.23 -11.77
C ALA A 148 10.48 -10.11 -11.42
N ILE A 149 10.18 -9.30 -10.39
CA ILE A 149 8.84 -8.87 -10.01
C ILE A 149 8.48 -7.64 -10.85
N PRO A 150 7.34 -7.66 -11.57
CA PRO A 150 6.84 -6.48 -12.26
C PRO A 150 6.34 -5.44 -11.25
N LEU A 151 7.01 -4.31 -11.09
CA LEU A 151 6.59 -3.27 -10.14
C LEU A 151 5.22 -2.69 -10.47
N GLU A 152 4.90 -2.64 -11.77
CA GLU A 152 3.60 -2.25 -12.31
C GLU A 152 2.47 -3.12 -11.75
N PHE A 153 2.73 -4.40 -11.46
CA PHE A 153 1.75 -5.26 -10.82
C PHE A 153 1.47 -4.83 -9.38
N GLU A 154 2.52 -4.44 -8.65
CA GLU A 154 2.38 -3.91 -7.30
C GLU A 154 1.61 -2.60 -7.29
N TYR A 155 1.87 -1.69 -8.24
CA TYR A 155 1.10 -0.45 -8.35
C TYR A 155 -0.41 -0.70 -8.51
N GLU A 156 -0.84 -1.52 -9.47
CA GLU A 156 -2.26 -1.83 -9.65
C GLU A 156 -2.85 -2.54 -8.42
N ALA A 157 -2.10 -3.43 -7.77
CA ALA A 157 -2.55 -4.13 -6.57
C ALA A 157 -2.76 -3.16 -5.39
N TYR A 158 -1.77 -2.33 -5.07
CA TYR A 158 -1.88 -1.33 -3.99
C TYR A 158 -2.97 -0.28 -4.28
N PHE A 159 -3.05 0.24 -5.52
CA PHE A 159 -4.11 1.20 -5.87
C PHE A 159 -5.50 0.59 -5.68
N THR A 160 -5.69 -0.67 -6.07
CA THR A 160 -6.97 -1.37 -5.92
C THR A 160 -7.27 -1.68 -4.45
N GLU A 161 -6.26 -2.08 -3.66
CA GLU A 161 -6.37 -2.28 -2.21
C GLU A 161 -6.81 -1.00 -1.49
N ASP A 162 -6.22 0.14 -1.82
CA ASP A 162 -6.47 1.40 -1.13
C ASP A 162 -7.85 1.98 -1.46
N LEU A 163 -8.29 1.86 -2.72
CA LEU A 163 -9.66 2.17 -3.13
C LEU A 163 -10.68 1.32 -2.33
N TYR A 164 -10.42 0.01 -2.21
CA TYR A 164 -11.25 -0.88 -1.40
C TYR A 164 -11.23 -0.52 0.08
N THR A 165 -10.06 -0.20 0.63
CA THR A 165 -9.86 0.14 2.03
C THR A 165 -10.65 1.41 2.40
N HIS A 166 -10.74 2.40 1.51
CA HIS A 166 -11.62 3.54 1.71
C HIS A 166 -13.09 3.13 1.85
N GLU A 167 -13.61 2.29 0.95
CA GLU A 167 -14.99 1.80 1.05
C GLU A 167 -15.22 0.99 2.34
N LYS A 168 -14.25 0.17 2.74
CA LYS A 168 -14.27 -0.59 4.01
C LYS A 168 -14.35 0.35 5.21
N MET A 169 -13.53 1.39 5.25
CA MET A 169 -13.53 2.35 6.36
C MET A 169 -14.81 3.19 6.40
N LYS A 170 -15.40 3.52 5.25
CA LYS A 170 -16.73 4.15 5.20
C LYS A 170 -17.84 3.27 5.79
N ARG A 171 -17.78 1.95 5.58
CA ARG A 171 -18.70 1.00 6.21
C ARG A 171 -18.44 0.81 7.71
N SER A 172 -17.21 1.05 8.16
CA SER A 172 -16.79 0.91 9.55
C SER A 172 -16.09 2.16 10.10
N PRO A 173 -16.74 3.34 10.19
CA PRO A 173 -16.07 4.58 10.61
C PRO A 173 -15.50 4.51 12.03
N LYS A 174 -16.12 3.70 12.90
CA LYS A 174 -15.64 3.44 14.27
C LYS A 174 -14.25 2.80 14.28
N LEU A 175 -13.95 1.91 13.33
CA LEU A 175 -12.64 1.28 13.22
C LEU A 175 -11.56 2.30 12.85
N LEU A 176 -11.84 3.14 11.85
CA LEU A 176 -10.92 4.21 11.45
C LEU A 176 -10.62 5.15 12.64
N LYS A 177 -11.65 5.61 13.35
CA LYS A 177 -11.49 6.48 14.53
C LYS A 177 -10.71 5.80 15.65
N ALA A 178 -11.00 4.53 15.93
CA ALA A 178 -10.29 3.75 16.95
C ALA A 178 -8.80 3.58 16.59
N PHE A 179 -8.48 3.39 15.31
CA PHE A 179 -7.09 3.32 14.85
C PHE A 179 -6.39 4.68 14.95
N ILE A 180 -6.98 5.74 14.42
CA ILE A 180 -6.39 7.09 14.43
C ILE A 180 -6.16 7.62 15.84
N SER A 181 -7.05 7.30 16.78
CA SER A 181 -6.92 7.68 18.20
C SER A 181 -5.92 6.82 18.97
N GLY A 182 -5.42 5.73 18.39
CA GLY A 182 -4.59 4.74 19.09
C GLY A 182 -5.38 3.84 20.06
N ALA A 183 -6.71 3.94 20.10
CA ALA A 183 -7.55 3.09 20.94
C ALA A 183 -7.59 1.62 20.47
N TYR A 184 -7.24 1.37 19.21
CA TYR A 184 -7.16 0.03 18.63
C TYR A 184 -6.05 -0.05 17.60
N TYR A 185 -5.31 -1.16 17.59
CA TYR A 185 -4.25 -1.41 16.64
C TYR A 185 -4.13 -2.91 16.35
N ASP A 186 -4.04 -3.26 15.07
CA ASP A 186 -3.65 -4.59 14.61
C ASP A 186 -2.87 -4.49 13.31
N LEU A 187 -2.03 -5.48 13.03
CA LEU A 187 -1.09 -5.46 11.90
C LEU A 187 -1.76 -5.43 10.52
N TYR A 188 -2.96 -5.99 10.36
CA TYR A 188 -3.65 -5.99 9.07
C TYR A 188 -4.33 -4.64 8.82
N THR A 189 -4.95 -4.07 9.86
CA THR A 189 -5.53 -2.72 9.81
C THR A 189 -4.43 -1.68 9.61
N GLU A 190 -3.28 -1.84 10.27
CA GLU A 190 -2.11 -0.98 10.05
C GLU A 190 -1.61 -1.03 8.61
N ASN A 191 -1.43 -2.23 8.04
CA ASN A 191 -0.99 -2.39 6.66
C ASN A 191 -1.93 -1.65 5.68
N ALA A 192 -3.23 -1.92 5.79
CA ALA A 192 -4.25 -1.34 4.92
C ALA A 192 -4.35 0.19 5.08
N LEU A 193 -4.32 0.71 6.32
CA LEU A 193 -4.43 2.15 6.55
C LEU A 193 -3.15 2.90 6.20
N GLY A 194 -1.99 2.26 6.32
CA GLY A 194 -0.71 2.84 5.91
C GLY A 194 -0.63 3.10 4.40
N GLY A 195 -1.15 2.17 3.59
CA GLY A 195 -1.34 2.35 2.14
C GLY A 195 -2.33 3.49 1.85
N TYR A 196 -3.54 3.32 2.36
CA TYR A 196 -4.68 4.21 2.13
C TYR A 196 -4.38 5.68 2.43
N LEU A 197 -3.78 5.99 3.58
CA LEU A 197 -3.46 7.37 3.96
C LEU A 197 -2.36 7.97 3.07
N LYS A 198 -1.31 7.20 2.76
CA LYS A 198 -0.21 7.71 1.93
C LYS A 198 -0.65 7.93 0.49
N LEU A 199 -1.37 6.98 -0.10
CA LEU A 199 -1.94 7.15 -1.43
C LEU A 199 -2.81 8.41 -1.46
N SER A 200 -3.71 8.58 -0.48
CA SER A 200 -4.63 9.72 -0.40
C SER A 200 -3.92 11.08 -0.35
N LEU A 201 -2.76 11.16 0.32
CA LEU A 201 -2.00 12.41 0.51
C LEU A 201 -1.16 12.78 -0.71
N ASP A 202 -0.38 11.83 -1.23
CA ASP A 202 0.54 12.10 -2.34
C ASP A 202 0.76 10.82 -3.17
N PRO A 203 0.12 10.70 -4.35
CA PRO A 203 0.23 9.51 -5.17
C PRO A 203 1.63 9.35 -5.81
N ALA A 204 2.38 10.44 -6.00
CA ALA A 204 3.72 10.37 -6.56
C ALA A 204 4.72 9.84 -5.53
N ALA A 205 4.72 10.41 -4.31
CA ALA A 205 5.49 9.88 -3.20
C ALA A 205 5.09 8.44 -2.84
N TYR A 206 3.80 8.11 -2.98
CA TYR A 206 3.30 6.76 -2.76
C TYR A 206 3.91 5.72 -3.72
N ARG A 207 3.90 6.01 -5.02
CA ARG A 207 4.56 5.16 -6.02
C ARG A 207 6.04 5.03 -5.77
N GLU A 208 6.71 6.15 -5.47
CA GLU A 208 8.15 6.16 -5.22
C GLU A 208 8.53 5.27 -4.04
N ARG A 209 7.72 5.26 -2.99
CA ARG A 209 7.90 4.33 -1.87
C ARG A 209 7.73 2.87 -2.28
N ILE A 210 6.73 2.56 -3.10
CA ILE A 210 6.55 1.20 -3.62
C ILE A 210 7.76 0.83 -4.49
N ARG A 211 8.23 1.73 -5.37
CA ARG A 211 9.44 1.55 -6.17
C ARG A 211 10.65 1.20 -5.30
N LYS A 212 11.00 2.06 -4.34
CA LYS A 212 12.13 1.83 -3.43
C LYS A 212 12.04 0.47 -2.74
N LYS A 213 10.87 0.12 -2.19
CA LYS A 213 10.67 -1.17 -1.51
C LYS A 213 11.00 -2.37 -2.43
N TYR A 214 10.51 -2.37 -3.65
CA TYR A 214 10.65 -3.54 -4.53
C TYR A 214 11.97 -3.53 -5.33
N GLU A 215 12.48 -2.36 -5.71
CA GLU A 215 13.78 -2.24 -6.37
C GLU A 215 14.95 -2.42 -5.40
N ASP A 216 14.95 -1.74 -4.25
CA ASP A 216 16.10 -1.67 -3.36
C ASP A 216 16.13 -2.82 -2.33
N GLU A 217 14.96 -3.28 -1.83
CA GLU A 217 14.90 -4.26 -0.73
C GLU A 217 14.58 -5.69 -1.19
N VAL A 218 13.67 -5.85 -2.17
CA VAL A 218 13.26 -7.16 -2.68
C VAL A 218 14.16 -7.60 -3.84
N GLY A 219 14.61 -6.66 -4.67
CA GLY A 219 15.45 -6.89 -5.83
C GLY A 219 14.69 -7.48 -7.03
N GLY A 220 15.25 -7.30 -8.22
CA GLY A 220 14.71 -7.89 -9.46
C GLY A 220 13.47 -7.17 -9.97
N TYR A 221 13.61 -5.92 -10.40
CA TYR A 221 12.56 -5.17 -11.09
C TYR A 221 12.69 -5.30 -12.60
N LEU A 222 11.54 -5.42 -13.28
CA LEU A 222 11.43 -5.34 -14.73
C LEU A 222 10.25 -4.45 -15.13
N SER A 223 10.53 -3.28 -15.72
CA SER A 223 9.49 -2.43 -16.29
C SER A 223 8.93 -2.99 -17.59
N PHE A 224 7.76 -2.53 -18.02
CA PHE A 224 7.22 -2.88 -19.35
C PHE A 224 8.16 -2.47 -20.50
N GLU A 225 8.82 -1.31 -20.41
CA GLU A 225 9.80 -0.87 -21.42
C GLU A 225 11.01 -1.81 -21.47
N GLN A 226 11.51 -2.22 -20.31
CA GLN A 226 12.63 -3.16 -20.23
C GLN A 226 12.23 -4.55 -20.75
N ALA A 227 11.04 -5.03 -20.38
CA ALA A 227 10.50 -6.30 -20.86
C ALA A 227 10.32 -6.28 -22.39
N GLU A 228 9.79 -5.19 -22.94
CA GLU A 228 9.65 -5.00 -24.38
C GLU A 228 11.01 -5.02 -25.06
N THR A 229 12.00 -4.31 -24.51
CA THR A 229 13.37 -4.28 -25.05
C THR A 229 14.00 -5.67 -25.06
N TYR A 230 13.91 -6.41 -23.96
CA TYR A 230 14.42 -7.79 -23.90
C TYR A 230 13.73 -8.72 -24.89
N LYS A 231 12.41 -8.58 -25.03
CA LYS A 231 11.65 -9.40 -25.98
C LYS A 231 11.97 -9.04 -27.43
N GLN A 232 12.18 -7.75 -27.75
CA GLN A 232 12.65 -7.31 -29.07
C GLN A 232 14.01 -7.91 -29.41
N ASN A 233 14.96 -7.94 -28.46
CA ASN A 233 16.25 -8.58 -28.65
C ASN A 233 16.11 -10.09 -28.88
N SER A 234 15.27 -10.76 -28.08
CA SER A 234 14.94 -12.19 -28.24
C SER A 234 14.37 -12.52 -29.63
N VAL A 235 13.54 -11.64 -30.20
CA VAL A 235 13.02 -11.78 -31.57
C VAL A 235 14.15 -11.69 -32.59
N GLN A 236 15.11 -10.77 -32.43
CA GLN A 236 16.26 -10.67 -33.33
C GLN A 236 17.17 -11.91 -33.25
N ASP A 237 17.43 -12.41 -32.04
CA ASP A 237 18.21 -13.63 -31.84
C ASP A 237 17.51 -14.85 -32.46
N ALA A 238 16.21 -15.01 -32.18
CA ALA A 238 15.39 -16.06 -32.76
C ALA A 238 15.35 -15.98 -34.28
N LYS A 239 15.33 -14.77 -34.87
CA LYS A 239 15.41 -14.55 -36.32
C LYS A 239 16.71 -15.14 -36.87
N ILE A 240 17.86 -14.76 -36.31
CA ILE A 240 19.17 -15.24 -36.75
C ILE A 240 19.26 -16.78 -36.65
N LEU A 241 18.88 -17.34 -35.50
CA LEU A 241 18.91 -18.79 -35.25
C LEU A 241 17.93 -19.56 -36.14
N SER A 242 16.75 -19.00 -36.41
CA SER A 242 15.74 -19.61 -37.29
C SER A 242 16.23 -19.69 -38.72
N TYR A 243 16.86 -18.63 -39.24
CA TYR A 243 17.48 -18.64 -40.57
C TYR A 243 18.67 -19.61 -40.65
N ALA A 244 19.49 -19.69 -39.62
CA ALA A 244 20.64 -20.60 -39.58
C ALA A 244 20.24 -22.08 -39.45
N SER A 245 19.16 -22.38 -38.74
CA SER A 245 18.73 -23.76 -38.43
C SER A 245 17.52 -24.25 -39.24
N GLY A 246 16.95 -23.43 -40.12
CA GLY A 246 15.74 -23.74 -40.89
C GLY A 246 14.44 -23.80 -40.06
N ARG A 247 14.48 -23.37 -38.79
CA ARG A 247 13.34 -23.44 -37.85
C ARG A 247 12.56 -22.13 -37.78
N ALA A 248 11.87 -21.77 -38.85
CA ALA A 248 11.10 -20.53 -38.94
C ALA A 248 10.01 -20.37 -37.84
N GLY A 249 9.54 -21.48 -37.25
CA GLY A 249 8.52 -21.48 -36.20
C GLY A 249 8.94 -20.74 -34.93
N ASP A 250 10.23 -20.79 -34.55
CA ASP A 250 10.73 -20.17 -33.33
C ASP A 250 10.66 -18.63 -33.43
N TYR A 251 11.08 -18.08 -34.58
CA TYR A 251 10.95 -16.65 -34.89
C TYR A 251 9.49 -16.16 -34.92
N ILE A 252 8.58 -16.94 -35.51
CA ILE A 252 7.14 -16.60 -35.53
C ILE A 252 6.58 -16.58 -34.10
N GLY A 253 6.95 -17.56 -33.28
CA GLY A 253 6.54 -17.65 -31.88
C GLY A 253 6.97 -16.44 -31.05
N GLU A 254 8.25 -16.05 -31.14
CA GLU A 254 8.78 -14.88 -30.42
C GLU A 254 8.14 -13.56 -30.91
N THR A 255 7.90 -13.43 -32.22
CA THR A 255 7.23 -12.25 -32.77
C THR A 255 5.81 -12.12 -32.24
N ALA A 256 5.06 -13.22 -32.18
CA ALA A 256 3.72 -13.23 -31.61
C ALA A 256 3.72 -12.90 -30.10
N ALA A 257 4.74 -13.34 -29.36
CA ALA A 257 4.91 -12.98 -27.94
C ALA A 257 5.21 -11.49 -27.74
N LEU A 258 6.04 -10.89 -28.61
CA LEU A 258 6.30 -9.44 -28.57
C LEU A 258 5.02 -8.63 -28.79
N GLU A 259 4.20 -9.01 -29.79
CA GLU A 259 2.95 -8.32 -30.06
C GLU A 259 1.96 -8.44 -28.90
N ARG A 260 1.87 -9.60 -28.24
CA ARG A 260 1.07 -9.76 -27.03
C ARG A 260 1.58 -8.90 -25.88
N LEU A 261 2.89 -8.85 -25.63
CA LEU A 261 3.48 -7.99 -24.61
C LEU A 261 3.16 -6.50 -24.85
N ARG A 262 3.17 -6.05 -26.11
CA ARG A 262 2.74 -4.68 -26.46
C ARG A 262 1.27 -4.43 -26.19
N LEU A 263 0.40 -5.40 -26.43
CA LEU A 263 -1.03 -5.31 -26.07
C LEU A 263 -1.23 -5.25 -24.55
N GLU A 264 -0.45 -6.03 -23.79
CA GLU A 264 -0.43 -6.04 -22.32
C GLU A 264 -0.02 -4.66 -21.77
N LYS A 265 1.09 -4.11 -22.27
CA LYS A 265 1.56 -2.75 -21.93
C LYS A 265 0.48 -1.70 -22.19
N ASN A 266 -0.09 -1.68 -23.39
CA ASN A 266 -1.17 -0.76 -23.74
C ASN A 266 -2.41 -0.92 -22.86
N ALA A 267 -2.71 -2.14 -22.39
CA ALA A 267 -3.82 -2.38 -21.47
C ALA A 267 -3.53 -1.85 -20.06
N TYR A 268 -2.30 -1.97 -19.58
CA TYR A 268 -1.86 -1.37 -18.33
C TYR A 268 -1.83 0.16 -18.39
N ASP A 269 -1.37 0.75 -19.51
CA ASP A 269 -1.39 2.20 -19.71
C ASP A 269 -2.82 2.76 -19.64
N ARG A 270 -3.79 2.07 -20.26
CA ARG A 270 -5.22 2.40 -20.14
C ARG A 270 -5.73 2.29 -18.71
N TYR A 271 -5.26 1.32 -17.94
CA TYR A 271 -5.59 1.21 -16.52
C TYR A 271 -5.06 2.41 -15.72
N LEU A 272 -3.80 2.79 -15.94
CA LEU A 272 -3.22 3.97 -15.28
C LEU A 272 -3.94 5.26 -15.67
N GLU A 273 -4.29 5.41 -16.94
CA GLU A 273 -5.07 6.55 -17.42
C GLU A 273 -6.45 6.60 -16.74
N ASP A 274 -7.19 5.48 -16.72
CA ASP A 274 -8.48 5.39 -16.02
C ASP A 274 -8.35 5.70 -14.53
N PHE A 275 -7.30 5.17 -13.89
CA PHE A 275 -7.03 5.43 -12.48
C PHE A 275 -6.77 6.92 -12.24
N TYR A 276 -5.79 7.53 -12.91
CA TYR A 276 -5.37 8.90 -12.62
C TYR A 276 -6.36 9.96 -13.11
N LEU A 277 -7.03 9.73 -14.24
CA LEU A 277 -7.95 10.72 -14.80
C LEU A 277 -9.37 10.60 -14.25
N LYS A 278 -9.82 9.41 -13.83
CA LYS A 278 -11.21 9.19 -13.41
C LYS A 278 -11.33 8.80 -11.94
N ARG A 279 -10.61 7.76 -11.49
CA ARG A 279 -10.80 7.20 -10.13
C ARG A 279 -10.14 8.05 -9.04
N TRP A 280 -8.89 8.43 -9.26
CA TRP A 280 -8.03 9.14 -8.31
C TRP A 280 -8.59 10.50 -7.88
N PRO A 281 -9.06 11.40 -8.77
CA PRO A 281 -9.57 12.71 -8.37
C PRO A 281 -10.76 12.62 -7.40
N VAL A 282 -11.68 11.69 -7.69
CA VAL A 282 -12.88 11.44 -6.87
C VAL A 282 -12.49 10.78 -5.55
N PHE A 283 -11.60 9.79 -5.60
CA PHE A 283 -11.10 9.09 -4.42
C PHE A 283 -10.36 10.03 -3.47
N SER A 284 -9.35 10.77 -3.96
CA SER A 284 -8.44 11.56 -3.13
C SER A 284 -9.20 12.56 -2.26
N SER A 285 -10.07 13.36 -2.88
CA SER A 285 -10.86 14.37 -2.17
C SER A 285 -11.78 13.74 -1.13
N ALA A 286 -12.48 12.64 -1.48
CA ALA A 286 -13.38 11.94 -0.58
C ALA A 286 -12.64 11.25 0.58
N ALA A 287 -11.50 10.63 0.31
CA ALA A 287 -10.67 9.93 1.28
C ALA A 287 -10.05 10.89 2.29
N LEU A 288 -9.46 11.99 1.81
CA LEU A 288 -8.86 13.01 2.64
C LEU A 288 -9.91 13.73 3.51
N LEU A 289 -11.07 14.09 2.96
CA LEU A 289 -12.15 14.68 3.75
C LEU A 289 -12.65 13.72 4.83
N PHE A 290 -12.83 12.44 4.49
CA PHE A 290 -13.31 11.43 5.42
C PHE A 290 -12.30 11.15 6.54
N ALA A 291 -11.03 10.89 6.19
CA ALA A 291 -9.97 10.65 7.16
C ALA A 291 -9.68 11.89 8.01
N GLY A 292 -9.62 13.07 7.41
CA GLY A 292 -9.39 14.33 8.11
C GLY A 292 -10.51 14.69 9.08
N THR A 293 -11.78 14.47 8.70
CA THR A 293 -12.92 14.63 9.62
C THR A 293 -12.82 13.64 10.79
N ALA A 294 -12.55 12.37 10.51
CA ALA A 294 -12.39 11.35 11.55
C ALA A 294 -11.24 11.69 12.52
N ALA A 295 -10.12 12.18 12.00
CA ALA A 295 -8.98 12.61 12.79
C ALA A 295 -9.28 13.83 13.66
N LEU A 296 -10.02 14.82 13.13
CA LEU A 296 -10.44 16.00 13.89
C LEU A 296 -11.34 15.60 15.08
N GLU A 297 -12.32 14.74 14.86
CA GLU A 297 -13.24 14.28 15.91
C GLU A 297 -12.53 13.54 17.07
N VAL A 298 -11.43 12.84 16.77
CA VAL A 298 -10.62 12.17 17.79
C VAL A 298 -9.41 13.00 18.24
N LYS A 299 -9.35 14.29 17.86
CA LYS A 299 -8.30 15.25 18.23
C LYS A 299 -6.88 14.82 17.81
N ASN A 300 -6.76 14.02 16.76
CA ASN A 300 -5.48 13.78 16.08
C ASN A 300 -5.23 14.92 15.10
N TYR A 301 -4.85 16.08 15.65
CA TYR A 301 -4.72 17.31 14.89
C TYR A 301 -3.68 17.25 13.76
N PRO A 302 -2.49 16.63 13.90
CA PRO A 302 -1.53 16.53 12.80
C PRO A 302 -2.13 15.85 11.57
N LEU A 303 -2.77 14.69 11.75
CA LEU A 303 -3.43 13.99 10.65
C LEU A 303 -4.63 14.76 10.11
N ALA A 304 -5.44 15.38 10.98
CA ALA A 304 -6.58 16.19 10.55
C ALA A 304 -6.14 17.34 9.65
N LEU A 305 -5.09 18.05 10.03
CA LEU A 305 -4.52 19.17 9.30
C LEU A 305 -3.92 18.75 7.95
N ASP A 306 -3.11 17.69 7.93
CA ASP A 306 -2.52 17.18 6.69
C ASP A 306 -3.60 16.73 5.70
N CYS A 307 -4.59 15.98 6.17
CA CYS A 307 -5.68 15.50 5.32
C CYS A 307 -6.56 16.65 4.80
N LEU A 308 -7.02 17.55 5.68
CA LEU A 308 -7.96 18.61 5.28
C LEU A 308 -7.30 19.69 4.42
N ALA A 309 -6.03 20.02 4.68
CA ALA A 309 -5.29 20.95 3.83
C ALA A 309 -4.99 20.37 2.45
N MET A 310 -4.62 19.09 2.37
CA MET A 310 -4.44 18.41 1.09
C MET A 310 -5.76 18.27 0.33
N ALA A 311 -6.87 18.00 1.03
CA ALA A 311 -8.18 17.96 0.40
C ALA A 311 -8.53 19.31 -0.23
N ASP A 312 -8.25 20.44 0.42
CA ASP A 312 -8.55 21.79 -0.11
C ASP A 312 -7.74 22.07 -1.39
N GLU A 313 -6.44 21.76 -1.37
CA GLU A 313 -5.56 21.87 -2.54
C GLU A 313 -6.05 21.00 -3.71
N ASN A 314 -6.42 19.75 -3.44
CA ASN A 314 -6.93 18.83 -4.45
C ASN A 314 -8.32 19.22 -4.95
N ALA A 315 -9.18 19.77 -4.10
CA ALA A 315 -10.51 20.22 -4.49
C ALA A 315 -10.45 21.34 -5.53
N VAL A 316 -9.47 22.24 -5.44
CA VAL A 316 -9.19 23.27 -6.45
C VAL A 316 -8.68 22.63 -7.75
N LYS A 317 -7.73 21.69 -7.65
CA LYS A 317 -7.12 21.04 -8.82
C LYS A 317 -8.10 20.19 -9.62
N TYR A 318 -9.04 19.52 -8.95
CA TYR A 318 -9.91 18.51 -9.55
C TYR A 318 -11.38 18.94 -9.70
N GLY A 319 -11.73 20.18 -9.34
CA GLY A 319 -13.05 20.75 -9.64
C GLY A 319 -14.20 20.16 -8.81
N VAL A 320 -14.04 20.10 -7.49
CA VAL A 320 -15.07 19.62 -6.56
C VAL A 320 -16.29 20.58 -6.53
N PRO A 321 -17.54 20.07 -6.39
CA PRO A 321 -18.73 20.93 -6.30
C PRO A 321 -18.61 22.03 -5.24
N ARG A 322 -19.12 23.23 -5.56
CA ARG A 322 -18.97 24.43 -4.70
C ARG A 322 -19.45 24.22 -3.25
N ALA A 323 -20.54 23.50 -3.04
CA ALA A 323 -21.08 23.23 -1.71
C ALA A 323 -20.13 22.35 -0.87
N GLU A 324 -19.53 21.33 -1.49
CA GLU A 324 -18.54 20.46 -0.85
C GLU A 324 -17.23 21.22 -0.57
N LEU A 325 -16.80 22.08 -1.50
CA LEU A 325 -15.66 22.96 -1.31
C LEU A 325 -15.85 23.91 -0.12
N LEU A 326 -17.04 24.52 0.03
CA LEU A 326 -17.33 25.39 1.17
C LEU A 326 -17.29 24.62 2.49
N SER A 327 -17.94 23.45 2.56
CA SER A 327 -17.89 22.57 3.73
C SER A 327 -16.45 22.17 4.09
N LEU A 328 -15.64 21.83 3.10
CA LEU A 328 -14.24 21.48 3.28
C LEU A 328 -13.42 22.67 3.83
N LYS A 329 -13.58 23.86 3.26
CA LYS A 329 -12.91 25.08 3.73
C LYS A 329 -13.29 25.44 5.17
N SER A 330 -14.56 25.27 5.53
CA SER A 330 -15.02 25.47 6.91
C SER A 330 -14.39 24.46 7.87
N LYS A 331 -14.33 23.18 7.50
CA LYS A 331 -13.68 22.14 8.32
C LYS A 331 -12.17 22.36 8.45
N GLY A 332 -11.49 22.75 7.37
CA GLY A 332 -10.07 23.09 7.42
C GLY A 332 -9.78 24.29 8.31
N ALA A 333 -10.63 25.33 8.27
CA ALA A 333 -10.56 26.47 9.18
C ALA A 333 -10.72 26.04 10.64
N LEU A 334 -11.74 25.22 10.92
CA LEU A 334 -12.01 24.71 12.27
C LEU A 334 -10.82 23.87 12.79
N ALA A 335 -10.26 22.99 11.95
CA ALA A 335 -9.11 22.19 12.33
C ALA A 335 -7.88 23.03 12.69
N ILE A 336 -7.62 24.12 11.95
CA ILE A 336 -6.54 25.06 12.26
C ILE A 336 -6.78 25.76 13.60
N LEU A 337 -8.00 26.25 13.84
CA LEU A 337 -8.36 26.93 15.10
C LEU A 337 -8.24 25.98 16.29
N GLU A 338 -8.85 24.80 16.21
CA GLU A 338 -8.82 23.80 17.28
C GLU A 338 -7.40 23.29 17.54
N ALA A 339 -6.60 23.04 16.50
CA ALA A 339 -5.22 22.61 16.65
C ALA A 339 -4.35 23.71 17.30
N ALA A 340 -4.60 24.98 16.97
CA ALA A 340 -3.90 26.11 17.56
C ALA A 340 -4.23 26.25 19.06
N ASP A 341 -5.51 26.18 19.41
CA ASP A 341 -5.97 26.23 20.80
C ASP A 341 -5.43 25.04 21.60
N PHE A 342 -5.52 23.82 21.04
CA PHE A 342 -4.97 22.63 21.67
C PHE A 342 -3.47 22.75 21.94
N THR A 343 -2.71 23.20 20.94
CA THR A 343 -1.25 23.39 21.07
C THR A 343 -0.94 24.43 22.13
N ARG A 344 -1.64 25.57 22.15
CA ARG A 344 -1.45 26.62 23.16
C ARG A 344 -1.68 26.08 24.58
N ASP A 345 -2.75 25.32 24.78
CA ASP A 345 -3.18 24.89 26.11
C ASP A 345 -2.36 23.69 26.63
N HIS A 346 -1.79 22.87 25.73
CA HIS A 346 -1.12 21.63 26.08
C HIS A 346 0.39 21.62 25.82
N ALA A 347 0.97 22.64 25.18
CA ALA A 347 2.38 22.67 24.80
C ALA A 347 3.34 22.30 25.94
N LYS A 348 3.08 22.78 27.16
CA LYS A 348 3.92 22.51 28.35
C LYS A 348 3.95 21.04 28.76
N LYS A 349 2.97 20.24 28.34
CA LYS A 349 2.83 18.81 28.66
C LYS A 349 3.27 17.90 27.51
N MET A 350 3.49 18.45 26.32
CA MET A 350 3.93 17.67 25.16
C MET A 350 5.44 17.45 25.21
N SER A 351 5.88 16.26 24.80
CA SER A 351 7.29 16.03 24.48
C SER A 351 7.70 16.81 23.23
N LEU A 352 9.01 17.02 23.06
CA LEU A 352 9.55 17.81 21.95
C LEU A 352 9.15 17.27 20.58
N ASP A 353 9.17 15.94 20.41
CA ASP A 353 8.76 15.27 19.18
C ASP A 353 7.27 15.52 18.88
N ILE A 354 6.38 15.37 19.87
CA ILE A 354 4.94 15.63 19.69
C ILE A 354 4.69 17.11 19.37
N LEU A 355 5.24 18.02 20.18
CA LEU A 355 5.01 19.46 20.00
C LEU A 355 5.50 19.95 18.63
N SER A 356 6.70 19.52 18.22
CA SER A 356 7.28 19.90 16.93
C SER A 356 6.43 19.40 15.75
N GLN A 357 5.84 18.20 15.83
CA GLN A 357 4.94 17.70 14.79
C GLN A 357 3.61 18.45 14.74
N HIS A 358 3.03 18.82 15.89
CA HIS A 358 1.83 19.66 15.94
C HIS A 358 2.06 21.02 15.28
N LEU A 359 3.17 21.70 15.62
CA LEU A 359 3.54 22.99 15.03
C LEU A 359 3.83 22.87 13.53
N LYS A 360 4.57 21.83 13.11
CA LYS A 360 4.87 21.52 11.72
C LYS A 360 3.59 21.30 10.89
N ALA A 361 2.67 20.48 11.39
CA ALA A 361 1.40 20.21 10.70
C ALA A 361 0.55 21.48 10.56
N LEU A 362 0.49 22.29 11.63
CA LEU A 362 -0.23 23.57 11.62
C LEU A 362 0.36 24.56 10.61
N GLU A 363 1.68 24.73 10.61
CA GLU A 363 2.39 25.58 9.66
C GLU A 363 2.19 25.12 8.20
N LYS A 364 2.32 23.82 7.94
CA LYS A 364 2.08 23.23 6.62
C LYS A 364 0.64 23.47 6.16
N ALA A 365 -0.35 23.26 7.03
CA ALA A 365 -1.75 23.46 6.71
C ALA A 365 -2.08 24.93 6.45
N CYS A 366 -1.58 25.85 7.29
CA CYS A 366 -1.70 27.28 7.06
C CYS A 366 -1.13 27.68 5.70
N ARG A 367 0.08 27.23 5.37
CA ARG A 367 0.72 27.51 4.07
C ARG A 367 -0.07 26.96 2.89
N LYS A 368 -0.49 25.68 2.96
CA LYS A 368 -1.26 25.03 1.87
C LYS A 368 -2.62 25.70 1.64
N THR A 369 -3.25 26.20 2.70
CA THR A 369 -4.58 26.84 2.62
C THR A 369 -4.50 28.37 2.50
N ALA A 370 -3.29 28.94 2.32
CA ALA A 370 -3.03 30.37 2.27
C ALA A 370 -3.58 31.15 3.49
N ARG A 371 -3.58 30.53 4.68
CA ARG A 371 -3.98 31.13 5.94
C ARG A 371 -2.74 31.56 6.74
N PRO A 372 -2.82 32.65 7.52
CA PRO A 372 -1.73 33.04 8.39
C PRO A 372 -1.50 31.97 9.47
N PHE A 373 -0.23 31.79 9.85
CA PHE A 373 0.10 31.00 11.03
C PHE A 373 -0.41 31.72 12.30
N PRO A 374 -0.96 31.03 13.30
CA PRO A 374 -1.50 31.67 14.50
C PRO A 374 -0.42 32.47 15.26
N PRO A 375 -0.55 33.82 15.39
CA PRO A 375 0.51 34.66 15.96
C PRO A 375 0.91 34.28 17.39
N GLY A 376 -0.05 33.81 18.19
CA GLY A 376 0.19 33.37 19.57
C GLY A 376 1.07 32.12 19.70
N LEU A 377 1.38 31.43 18.59
CA LEU A 377 2.26 30.26 18.57
C LEU A 377 3.63 30.53 17.94
N SER A 378 3.87 31.73 17.39
CA SER A 378 5.12 32.05 16.68
C SER A 378 6.35 31.89 17.59
N ALA A 379 6.33 32.51 18.76
CA ALA A 379 7.45 32.40 19.72
C ALA A 379 7.68 30.95 20.19
N LEU A 380 6.60 30.15 20.31
CA LEU A 380 6.71 28.74 20.67
C LEU A 380 7.36 27.93 19.54
N ARG A 381 6.99 28.20 18.29
CA ARG A 381 7.60 27.60 17.09
C ARG A 381 9.09 27.92 17.01
N ASP A 382 9.43 29.21 17.12
CA ASP A 382 10.80 29.69 16.96
C ASP A 382 11.74 29.10 18.03
N LYS A 383 11.21 28.84 19.23
CA LYS A 383 11.93 28.10 20.30
C LYS A 383 12.02 26.60 20.03
N THR A 384 10.95 25.99 19.50
CA THR A 384 10.83 24.53 19.40
C THR A 384 11.62 23.95 18.22
N TYR A 385 11.61 24.63 17.07
CA TYR A 385 12.19 24.09 15.84
C TYR A 385 13.71 23.83 15.91
N PRO A 386 14.55 24.75 16.44
CA PRO A 386 15.99 24.46 16.57
C PRO A 386 16.28 23.27 17.48
N ALA A 387 15.53 23.13 18.58
CA ALA A 387 15.64 21.99 19.47
C ALA A 387 15.20 20.69 18.78
N ALA A 388 14.11 20.73 18.00
CA ALA A 388 13.62 19.60 17.23
C ALA A 388 14.63 19.18 16.15
N ALA A 389 15.22 20.12 15.42
CA ALA A 389 16.24 19.86 14.41
C ALA A 389 17.41 19.05 14.98
N GLY A 390 17.98 19.51 16.11
CA GLY A 390 19.06 18.79 16.80
C GLY A 390 18.64 17.42 17.32
N TRP A 391 17.41 17.28 17.84
CA TRP A 391 16.88 16.00 18.30
C TRP A 391 16.70 14.99 17.15
N TYR A 392 16.10 15.41 16.04
CA TYR A 392 15.86 14.58 14.86
C TYR A 392 17.16 14.18 14.16
N ALA A 393 18.12 15.10 14.03
CA ALA A 393 19.45 14.80 13.47
C ALA A 393 20.18 13.73 14.30
N LYS A 394 20.13 13.85 15.64
CA LYS A 394 20.70 12.85 16.54
C LYS A 394 20.00 11.49 16.40
N LYS A 395 18.67 11.48 16.25
CA LYS A 395 17.90 10.24 16.05
C LYS A 395 18.25 9.57 14.72
N ALA A 396 18.34 10.35 13.63
CA ALA A 396 18.78 9.84 12.33
C ALA A 396 20.16 9.19 12.41
N GLY A 397 21.15 9.84 13.06
CA GLY A 397 22.50 9.28 13.20
C GLY A 397 22.61 7.98 14.02
N LEU A 398 21.55 7.60 14.74
CA LEU A 398 21.50 6.36 15.55
C LEU A 398 20.57 5.29 14.97
N GLU A 399 19.78 5.62 13.96
CA GLU A 399 18.76 4.73 13.41
C GLU A 399 19.35 3.79 12.36
N LYS A 400 18.98 2.52 12.44
CA LYS A 400 19.44 1.47 11.53
C LYS A 400 18.36 1.04 10.53
N ASP A 401 17.10 1.27 10.89
CA ASP A 401 15.96 1.04 10.02
C ASP A 401 15.86 2.15 8.96
N SER A 402 15.87 1.78 7.68
CA SER A 402 15.94 2.74 6.56
C SER A 402 14.76 3.71 6.55
N ASP A 403 13.54 3.19 6.74
CA ASP A 403 12.31 4.00 6.77
C ASP A 403 12.32 5.02 7.91
N LYS A 404 12.73 4.59 9.12
CA LYS A 404 12.84 5.50 10.27
C LYS A 404 13.99 6.49 10.09
N PHE A 405 15.09 6.08 9.49
CA PHE A 405 16.20 6.97 9.17
C PHE A 405 15.74 8.09 8.22
N GLU A 406 15.07 7.75 7.12
CA GLU A 406 14.51 8.73 6.17
C GLU A 406 13.52 9.66 6.90
N TYR A 407 12.61 9.12 7.70
CA TYR A 407 11.69 9.93 8.50
C TYR A 407 12.42 10.92 9.41
N TYR A 408 13.44 10.49 10.17
CA TYR A 408 14.16 11.39 11.06
C TYR A 408 14.96 12.44 10.29
N LYS A 409 15.59 12.05 9.17
CA LYS A 409 16.34 12.96 8.31
C LYS A 409 15.43 14.04 7.70
N GLU A 410 14.30 13.66 7.11
CA GLU A 410 13.34 14.62 6.54
C GLU A 410 12.80 15.60 7.58
N ASN A 411 12.63 15.15 8.83
CA ASN A 411 12.22 16.03 9.91
C ASN A 411 13.34 16.98 10.34
N ALA A 412 14.57 16.48 10.46
CA ALA A 412 15.73 17.33 10.75
C ALA A 412 15.87 18.44 9.68
N ASP A 413 15.83 18.05 8.39
CA ASP A 413 15.92 18.98 7.26
C ASP A 413 14.78 20.01 7.26
N TYR A 414 13.55 19.58 7.56
CA TYR A 414 12.40 20.49 7.68
C TYR A 414 12.63 21.54 8.77
N PHE A 415 13.04 21.11 9.97
CA PHE A 415 13.20 22.01 11.11
C PHE A 415 14.43 22.93 10.98
N SER A 416 15.51 22.47 10.33
CA SER A 416 16.69 23.28 10.02
C SER A 416 16.43 24.32 8.91
N THR A 417 15.63 24.00 7.89
CA THR A 417 15.32 24.96 6.81
C THR A 417 14.28 26.00 7.23
N ALA A 418 13.38 25.65 8.16
CA ALA A 418 12.47 26.61 8.77
C ALA A 418 13.23 27.69 9.58
N GLU A 419 14.41 27.36 10.11
CA GLU A 419 15.32 28.28 10.81
C GLU A 419 15.82 29.43 9.89
N VAL A 420 16.15 29.11 8.62
CA VAL A 420 16.71 30.07 7.65
C VAL A 420 15.69 31.09 7.14
N LYS A 421 14.38 30.74 7.13
CA LYS A 421 13.32 31.70 6.76
C LYS A 421 13.01 32.71 7.86
N ILE A 422 13.36 32.41 9.11
CA ILE A 422 13.18 33.33 10.24
C ILE A 422 14.34 34.34 10.27
N SER A 423 15.56 33.92 9.91
CA SER A 423 16.73 34.82 9.84
C SER A 423 16.70 35.80 8.65
N SER A 424 16.06 35.44 7.53
CA SER A 424 15.94 36.32 6.36
C SER A 424 14.78 37.31 6.43
N ALA A 425 13.74 37.04 7.22
CA ALA A 425 12.65 37.99 7.49
C ALA A 425 13.04 39.08 8.53
N GLY A 426 14.12 38.88 9.29
CA GLY A 426 14.66 39.85 10.25
C GLY A 426 15.81 40.71 9.73
N ALA A 427 16.27 40.51 8.49
CA ALA A 427 17.38 41.25 7.88
C ALA A 427 16.93 42.29 6.84
N GLY A 428 15.64 42.62 6.81
CA GLY A 428 15.01 43.51 5.83
C GLY A 428 14.55 44.84 6.42
N GLU A 429 15.31 45.44 7.33
CA GLU A 429 15.17 46.84 7.73
C GLU A 429 16.42 47.21 8.53
N LEU A 430 17.44 47.71 7.83
CA LEU A 430 18.53 48.54 8.37
C LEU A 430 19.54 48.76 7.24
N PHE A 431 19.26 49.68 6.33
CA PHE A 431 20.24 50.62 5.76
C PHE A 431 19.46 51.86 5.26
N PRO A 432 19.99 53.08 5.47
CA PRO A 432 19.25 54.34 5.37
C PRO A 432 18.80 54.72 3.96
#